data_AF-A0A950RKM8-F1
#
_entry.id   AF-A0A950RKM8-F1
#
_cell.length_a   1.000
_cell.length_b   1.000
_cell.length_c   1.000
_cell.angle_alpha   90.00
_cell.angle_beta   90.00
_cell.angle_gamma   90.00
#
_symmetry.space_group_name_H-M   'P 1'
#
loop_
_entity.id
_entity.type
_entity.pdbx_description
1 polymer ?
#
loop_
_entity_poly.entity_id
_entity_poly.type
_entity_poly.pdbx_seq_one_letter_code
_entity_poly.pdbx_strand_id
1 'polypeptide(L)'
;MADKADMLEKIFTLQRTFMDMLVEHDKFPEYPVDLTTKPGQRFFKETAFNMVEELMEASFTLKNRMHKLSEDSAVDWEHFREELADTFAYFVELMIIAGISANDIYNEYVRKNFIVRERVKNGY
;
A
#
# COMPACT_ATOMS: atom_id res chain seq x y z
N MET A 1 -9.50 13.24 -21.98
CA MET A 1 -9.77 12.22 -20.94
C MET A 1 -8.49 11.45 -20.77
N ALA A 2 -7.86 11.48 -19.59
CA ALA A 2 -6.65 10.71 -19.36
C ALA A 2 -6.98 9.21 -19.49
N ASP A 3 -6.19 8.48 -20.27
CA ASP A 3 -6.32 7.05 -20.42
C ASP A 3 -6.14 6.38 -19.05
N LYS A 4 -7.12 5.58 -18.62
CA LYS A 4 -7.10 4.89 -17.32
C LYS A 4 -6.01 3.81 -17.27
N ALA A 5 -5.46 3.42 -18.43
CA ALA A 5 -4.35 2.49 -18.55
C ALA A 5 -3.04 2.96 -17.88
N ASP A 6 -2.96 4.20 -17.37
CA ASP A 6 -1.69 4.77 -16.88
C ASP A 6 -1.68 5.14 -15.38
N MET A 7 -2.80 5.12 -14.64
CA MET A 7 -2.75 5.60 -13.24
C MET A 7 -1.94 4.67 -12.31
N LEU A 8 -2.15 3.36 -12.41
CA LEU A 8 -1.41 2.40 -11.58
C LEU A 8 0.08 2.36 -11.96
N GLU A 9 0.38 2.35 -13.26
CA GLU A 9 1.76 2.37 -13.74
C GLU A 9 2.48 3.66 -13.32
N LYS A 10 1.79 4.81 -13.41
CA LYS A 10 2.30 6.08 -12.94
C LYS A 10 2.55 6.09 -11.43
N ILE A 11 1.68 5.49 -10.63
CA ILE A 11 1.89 5.33 -9.18
C ILE A 11 3.19 4.56 -8.91
N PHE A 12 3.36 3.40 -9.55
CA PHE A 12 4.58 2.59 -9.41
C PHE A 12 5.83 3.34 -9.89
N THR A 13 5.71 4.10 -10.98
CA THR A 13 6.79 4.92 -11.51
C THR A 13 7.22 6.00 -10.53
N LEU A 14 6.25 6.74 -9.96
CA LEU A 14 6.52 7.78 -8.97
C LEU A 14 7.17 7.20 -7.71
N GLN A 15 6.65 6.07 -7.21
CA GLN A 15 7.22 5.41 -6.03
C GLN A 15 8.65 4.91 -6.28
N ARG A 16 8.91 4.29 -7.45
CA ARG A 16 10.28 3.88 -7.83
C ARG A 16 11.23 5.07 -7.88
N THR A 17 10.83 6.16 -8.53
CA THR A 17 11.64 7.39 -8.61
C THR A 17 12.00 7.92 -7.22
N PHE A 18 11.05 7.89 -6.28
CA PHE A 18 11.33 8.28 -4.89
C PHE A 18 12.28 7.29 -4.19
N MET A 19 12.04 5.98 -4.31
CA MET A 19 12.91 4.95 -3.72
C MET A 19 14.33 5.00 -4.29
N ASP A 20 14.49 5.25 -5.59
CA ASP A 20 15.79 5.42 -6.25
C ASP A 20 16.58 6.57 -5.61
N MET A 21 15.93 7.72 -5.34
CA MET A 21 16.56 8.83 -4.62
C MET A 21 17.02 8.41 -3.21
N LEU A 22 16.22 7.60 -2.51
CA LEU A 22 16.61 7.13 -1.17
C LEU A 22 17.80 6.17 -1.23
N VAL A 23 17.88 5.31 -2.25
CA VAL A 23 19.03 4.43 -2.49
C VAL A 23 20.28 5.26 -2.80
N GLU A 24 20.18 6.25 -3.69
CA GLU A 24 21.29 7.17 -4.04
C GLU A 24 21.84 7.92 -2.82
N HIS A 25 20.99 8.16 -1.81
CA HIS A 25 21.35 8.83 -0.55
C HIS A 25 21.67 7.88 0.62
N ASP A 26 21.85 6.57 0.38
CA ASP A 26 22.16 5.55 1.40
C ASP A 26 21.11 5.53 2.54
N LYS A 27 19.85 5.79 2.21
CA LYS A 27 18.69 5.75 3.11
C LYS A 27 17.81 4.52 2.90
N PHE A 28 18.06 3.77 1.84
CA PHE A 28 17.27 2.62 1.44
C PHE A 28 18.20 1.56 0.82
N PRO A 29 17.98 0.26 1.10
CA PRO A 29 18.79 -0.79 0.48
C PRO A 29 18.49 -0.90 -1.03
N GLU A 30 19.41 -1.52 -1.78
CA GLU A 30 19.10 -1.93 -3.14
C GLU A 30 17.88 -2.87 -3.15
N TYR A 31 17.04 -2.71 -4.18
CA TYR A 31 15.79 -3.46 -4.33
C TYR A 31 15.62 -3.94 -5.79
N PRO A 32 14.84 -5.01 -6.04
CA PRO A 32 14.07 -5.80 -5.08
C PRO A 32 14.96 -6.58 -4.10
N VAL A 33 14.47 -6.80 -2.89
CA VAL A 33 15.18 -7.56 -1.86
C VAL A 33 14.96 -9.05 -2.02
N ASP A 34 15.94 -9.87 -1.62
CA ASP A 34 15.78 -11.33 -1.61
C ASP A 34 14.97 -11.79 -0.39
N LEU A 35 13.67 -12.05 -0.60
CA LEU A 35 12.75 -12.55 0.42
C LEU A 35 13.06 -13.98 0.92
N THR A 36 13.99 -14.70 0.29
CA THR A 36 14.48 -15.99 0.81
C THR A 36 15.55 -15.81 1.90
N THR A 37 16.05 -14.60 2.09
CA THR A 37 17.09 -14.28 3.06
C THR A 37 16.54 -13.57 4.29
N LYS A 38 17.24 -13.72 5.42
CA LYS A 38 16.91 -13.02 6.67
C LYS A 38 16.91 -11.48 6.51
N PRO A 39 17.90 -10.84 5.85
CA PRO A 39 17.87 -9.39 5.64
C PRO A 39 16.68 -8.92 4.81
N GLY A 40 16.37 -9.57 3.68
CA GLY A 40 15.23 -9.18 2.85
C GLY A 40 13.89 -9.33 3.58
N GLN A 41 13.70 -10.42 4.33
CA GLN A 41 12.50 -10.61 5.16
C GLN A 41 12.39 -9.57 6.28
N ARG A 42 13.52 -9.19 6.88
CA ARG A 42 13.53 -8.17 7.94
C ARG A 42 13.10 -6.82 7.37
N PHE A 43 13.71 -6.41 6.25
CA PHE A 43 13.39 -5.16 5.59
C PHE A 43 11.92 -5.09 5.16
N PHE A 44 11.42 -6.14 4.50
CA PHE A 44 10.01 -6.22 4.13
C PHE A 44 9.06 -6.09 5.34
N LYS A 45 9.39 -6.73 6.46
CA LYS A 45 8.59 -6.64 7.69
C LYS A 45 8.63 -5.24 8.30
N GLU A 46 9.81 -4.60 8.34
CA GLU A 46 9.95 -3.23 8.84
C GLU A 46 9.12 -2.25 7.99
N THR A 47 9.21 -2.31 6.66
CA THR A 47 8.34 -1.52 5.76
C THR A 47 6.86 -1.81 5.98
N ALA A 48 6.48 -3.07 6.22
CA ALA A 48 5.09 -3.43 6.50
C ALA A 48 4.58 -2.89 7.84
N PHE A 49 5.46 -2.76 8.84
CA PHE A 49 5.11 -2.10 10.09
C PHE A 49 4.87 -0.61 9.88
N ASN A 50 5.73 0.08 9.13
CA ASN A 50 5.54 1.50 8.81
C ASN A 50 4.18 1.73 8.12
N MET A 51 3.81 0.88 7.15
CA MET A 51 2.48 0.92 6.51
C MET A 51 1.33 0.82 7.52
N VAL A 52 1.47 -0.03 8.53
CA VAL A 52 0.46 -0.20 9.59
C VAL A 52 0.43 1.02 10.50
N GLU A 53 1.56 1.64 10.79
CA GLU A 53 1.64 2.88 11.56
C GLU A 53 0.81 3.98 10.88
N GLU A 54 1.05 4.27 9.59
CA GLU A 54 0.27 5.30 8.86
C GLU A 54 -1.23 4.97 8.80
N LEU A 55 -1.59 3.70 8.63
CA LEU A 55 -3.00 3.29 8.66
C LEU A 55 -3.64 3.52 10.04
N MET A 56 -2.86 3.37 11.11
CA MET A 56 -3.30 3.67 12.46
C MET A 56 -3.39 5.17 12.70
N GLU A 57 -2.51 5.99 12.14
CA GLU A 57 -2.60 7.46 12.17
C GLU A 57 -3.90 7.92 11.49
N ALA A 58 -4.20 7.41 10.30
CA ALA A 58 -5.47 7.65 9.61
C ALA A 58 -6.67 7.28 10.51
N SER A 59 -6.63 6.12 11.16
CA SER A 59 -7.67 5.66 12.10
C SER A 59 -7.82 6.56 13.33
N PHE A 60 -6.75 7.20 13.79
CA PHE A 60 -6.78 8.09 14.94
C PHE A 60 -7.40 9.45 14.65
N THR A 61 -7.42 9.87 13.38
CA THR A 61 -8.21 11.04 12.95
C THR A 61 -9.72 10.84 13.17
N LEU A 62 -10.18 9.57 13.21
CA LEU A 62 -11.57 9.18 13.44
C LEU A 62 -11.83 8.92 14.94
N LYS A 63 -12.35 9.95 15.62
CA LYS A 63 -12.44 9.99 17.09
C LYS A 63 -13.56 9.17 17.74
N ASN A 64 -14.49 8.63 16.96
CA ASN A 64 -15.60 7.83 17.49
C ASN A 64 -15.16 6.38 17.66
N ARG A 65 -14.99 5.96 18.92
CA ARG A 65 -14.67 4.57 19.30
C ARG A 65 -15.94 3.85 19.75
N MET A 66 -15.95 2.52 19.63
CA MET A 66 -17.10 1.68 20.02
C MET A 66 -17.59 1.90 21.46
N HIS A 67 -16.69 2.27 22.38
CA HIS A 67 -17.01 2.52 23.79
C HIS A 67 -17.34 4.00 24.10
N LYS A 68 -17.28 4.90 23.11
CA LYS A 68 -17.56 6.32 23.30
C LYS A 68 -19.07 6.55 23.26
N LEU A 69 -19.62 7.14 24.31
CA LEU A 69 -21.06 7.40 24.43
C LEU A 69 -21.49 8.71 23.76
N SER A 70 -20.55 9.65 23.59
CA SER A 70 -20.79 10.91 22.88
C SER A 70 -20.35 10.81 21.42
N GLU A 71 -21.10 11.48 20.55
CA GLU A 71 -20.75 11.63 19.14
C GLU A 71 -19.74 12.78 18.96
N ASP A 72 -18.75 12.54 18.12
CA ASP A 72 -17.78 13.53 17.65
C ASP A 72 -17.77 13.54 16.12
N SER A 73 -18.35 14.56 15.52
CA SER A 73 -18.46 14.69 14.07
C SER A 73 -17.26 15.39 13.44
N ALA A 74 -16.28 15.84 14.23
CA ALA A 74 -15.12 16.53 13.71
C ALA A 74 -14.13 15.52 13.11
N VAL A 75 -13.85 15.69 11.81
CA VAL A 75 -12.86 14.91 11.08
C VAL A 75 -11.87 15.87 10.45
N ASP A 76 -10.59 15.65 10.72
CA ASP A 76 -9.52 16.29 9.96
C ASP A 76 -9.34 15.53 8.63
N TRP A 77 -10.09 15.97 7.63
CA TRP A 77 -10.10 15.32 6.33
C TRP A 77 -8.81 15.50 5.54
N GLU A 78 -8.02 16.53 5.84
CA GLU A 78 -6.75 16.75 5.17
C GLU A 78 -5.75 15.70 5.63
N HIS A 79 -5.51 15.64 6.94
CA HIS A 79 -4.62 14.65 7.54
C HIS A 79 -5.09 13.22 7.27
N PHE A 80 -6.40 12.92 7.38
CA PHE A 80 -6.91 11.58 7.06
C PHE A 80 -6.58 11.12 5.63
N ARG A 81 -6.62 12.03 4.64
CA ARG A 81 -6.30 11.67 3.26
C ARG A 81 -4.80 11.52 3.03
N GLU A 82 -3.99 12.32 3.71
CA GLU A 82 -2.53 12.23 3.70
C GLU A 82 -2.09 10.86 4.23
N GLU A 83 -2.56 10.47 5.41
CA GLU A 83 -2.20 9.18 6.02
C GLU A 83 -2.67 7.97 5.19
N LEU A 84 -3.82 8.07 4.51
CA LEU A 84 -4.25 7.05 3.56
C LEU A 84 -3.36 6.99 2.31
N ALA A 85 -2.85 8.13 1.85
CA ALA A 85 -1.91 8.18 0.74
C ALA A 85 -0.56 7.57 1.14
N ASP A 86 -0.07 7.84 2.35
CA ASP A 86 1.18 7.29 2.88
C ASP A 86 1.07 5.79 3.13
N THR A 87 -0.05 5.33 3.70
CA THR A 87 -0.38 3.89 3.77
C THR A 87 -0.32 3.24 2.39
N PHE A 88 -0.89 3.89 1.37
CA PHE A 88 -0.90 3.36 0.02
C PHE A 88 0.49 3.39 -0.63
N ALA A 89 1.29 4.43 -0.39
CA ALA A 89 2.67 4.52 -0.85
C ALA A 89 3.52 3.37 -0.29
N TYR A 90 3.40 3.08 1.01
CA TYR A 90 4.08 1.92 1.61
C TYR A 90 3.58 0.60 1.05
N PHE A 91 2.28 0.46 0.74
CA PHE A 91 1.79 -0.76 0.10
C PHE A 91 2.40 -0.97 -1.30
N VAL A 92 2.57 0.12 -2.07
CA VAL A 92 3.26 0.09 -3.36
C VAL A 92 4.75 -0.21 -3.19
N GLU A 93 5.40 0.37 -2.19
CA GLU A 93 6.78 0.06 -1.82
C GLU A 93 6.96 -1.44 -1.53
N LEU A 94 6.08 -2.05 -0.71
CA LEU A 94 6.09 -3.49 -0.42
C LEU A 94 6.05 -4.33 -1.70
N MET A 95 5.23 -3.93 -2.67
CA MET A 95 5.18 -4.63 -3.98
C MET A 95 6.49 -4.48 -4.73
N ILE A 96 7.04 -3.27 -4.81
CA ILE A 96 8.30 -2.99 -5.53
C ILE A 96 9.48 -3.75 -4.89
N ILE A 97 9.63 -3.70 -3.57
CA ILE A 97 10.74 -4.40 -2.88
C ILE A 97 10.61 -5.92 -2.99
N ALA A 98 9.38 -6.45 -3.16
CA ALA A 98 9.13 -7.87 -3.43
C ALA A 98 9.33 -8.26 -4.92
N GLY A 99 9.69 -7.31 -5.78
CA GLY A 99 9.87 -7.55 -7.22
C GLY A 99 8.55 -7.70 -8.00
N ILE A 100 7.45 -7.18 -7.46
CA ILE A 100 6.12 -7.23 -8.08
C ILE A 100 5.91 -5.94 -8.89
N SER A 101 5.56 -6.07 -10.17
CA SER A 101 5.20 -4.93 -11.02
C SER A 101 3.72 -4.56 -10.92
N ALA A 102 3.35 -3.37 -11.42
CA ALA A 102 1.96 -2.96 -11.57
C ALA A 102 1.14 -3.95 -12.40
N ASN A 103 1.74 -4.51 -13.46
CA ASN A 103 1.10 -5.53 -14.28
C ASN A 103 0.90 -6.85 -13.52
N ASP A 104 1.86 -7.27 -12.70
CA ASP A 104 1.74 -8.51 -11.90
C ASP A 104 0.58 -8.42 -10.91
N ILE A 105 0.51 -7.33 -10.12
CA ILE A 105 -0.56 -7.15 -9.14
C ILE A 105 -1.93 -6.95 -9.82
N TYR A 106 -1.98 -6.25 -10.94
CA TYR A 106 -3.21 -6.09 -11.72
C TYR A 106 -3.73 -7.46 -12.21
N ASN A 107 -2.85 -8.28 -12.79
CA ASN A 107 -3.23 -9.60 -13.29
C ASN A 107 -3.69 -10.52 -12.15
N GLU A 108 -2.99 -10.51 -11.01
CA GLU A 108 -3.41 -11.28 -9.83
C GLU A 108 -4.77 -10.80 -9.28
N TYR A 109 -5.00 -9.49 -9.24
CA TYR A 109 -6.28 -8.91 -8.83
C TYR A 109 -7.41 -9.36 -9.77
N VAL A 110 -7.22 -9.27 -11.09
CA VAL A 110 -8.20 -9.69 -12.10
C VAL A 110 -8.49 -11.19 -11.97
N ARG A 111 -7.45 -12.01 -11.87
CA ARG A 111 -7.57 -13.47 -11.69
C ARG A 111 -8.38 -13.80 -10.44
N LYS A 112 -8.05 -13.18 -9.30
CA LYS A 112 -8.74 -13.40 -8.03
C LYS A 112 -10.19 -12.94 -8.10
N ASN A 113 -10.45 -11.78 -8.70
CA ASN A 113 -11.79 -11.23 -8.88
C ASN A 113 -12.67 -12.19 -9.70
N PHE A 114 -12.15 -12.72 -10.81
CA PHE A 114 -12.86 -13.71 -11.62
C PHE A 114 -13.23 -14.95 -10.80
N ILE A 115 -12.26 -15.56 -10.09
CA ILE A 115 -12.49 -16.74 -9.25
C ILE A 115 -13.57 -16.50 -8.20
N VAL A 116 -13.54 -15.35 -7.52
CA VAL A 116 -14.53 -15.00 -6.48
C VAL A 116 -15.93 -14.86 -7.10
N ARG A 117 -16.05 -14.20 -8.25
CA ARG A 117 -17.33 -14.04 -8.93
C ARG A 117 -17.91 -15.37 -9.41
N GLU A 118 -17.07 -16.26 -9.91
CA GLU A 118 -17.52 -17.60 -10.31
C GLU A 118 -17.96 -18.44 -9.11
N ARG A 119 -17.29 -18.33 -7.95
CA ARG A 119 -17.74 -18.98 -6.72
C ARG A 119 -19.15 -18.50 -6.30
N VAL A 120 -19.36 -17.18 -6.27
CA VAL A 120 -20.66 -16.60 -5.90
C VAL A 120 -21.77 -17.03 -6.87
N LYS A 121 -21.50 -17.12 -8.17
CA LYS A 121 -22.49 -17.59 -9.16
C LYS A 121 -22.82 -19.08 -9.02
N ASN A 122 -21.83 -19.89 -8.64
CA ASN A 122 -21.96 -21.35 -8.57
C ASN A 122 -22.42 -21.85 -7.19
N GLY A 123 -22.99 -20.97 -6.36
CA GLY A 123 -23.60 -21.35 -5.08
C GLY A 123 -22.60 -21.69 -3.98
N TYR A 124 -21.43 -21.04 -3.99
CA TYR A 124 -20.69 -20.83 -2.74
C TYR A 124 -21.50 -19.94 -1.80
#